data_AF-A0A958AGX8-F1
#
_entry.id   AF-A0A958AGX8-F1
#
_cell.length_a   1.000
_cell.length_b   1.000
_cell.length_c   1.000
_cell.angle_alpha   90.00
_cell.angle_beta   90.00
_cell.angle_gamma   90.00
#
_symmetry.space_group_name_H-M   'P 1'
#
loop_
_entity.id
_entity.type
_entity.pdbx_description
1 polymer ?
#
loop_
_entity_poly.entity_id
_entity_poly.type
_entity_poly.pdbx_seq_one_letter_code
_entity_poly.pdbx_strand_id
1 'polypeptide(L)' 'ANFLLLDEPTNNLDIAAAEVLEDALADFEGTLLVISHDRYFLDRVVDRIVELDNGTLTEFIGNFSDYQAAKQ' A
#
# COMPACT_ATOMS: atom_id res chain seq x y z
N ALA A 1 7.99 9.41 -14.14
CA ALA A 1 8.80 8.53 -13.28
C ALA A 1 8.23 7.12 -13.40
N ASN A 2 9.06 6.07 -13.32
CA ASN A 2 8.60 4.68 -13.54
C ASN A 2 8.45 3.88 -12.24
N PHE A 3 8.97 4.42 -11.13
CA PHE A 3 8.96 3.78 -9.82
C PHE A 3 8.81 4.85 -8.73
N LEU A 4 7.86 4.70 -7.82
CA LEU A 4 7.62 5.59 -6.68
C LEU A 4 7.86 4.84 -5.36
N LEU A 5 8.55 5.49 -4.41
CA LEU A 5 8.73 5.01 -3.04
C LEU A 5 8.06 6.02 -2.12
N LEU A 6 7.08 5.57 -1.33
CA LEU A 6 6.38 6.43 -0.37
C LEU A 6 6.42 5.80 1.02
N ASP A 7 6.72 6.62 2.02
CA ASP A 7 6.73 6.24 3.43
C ASP A 7 5.71 7.11 4.16
N GLU A 8 4.67 6.46 4.68
CA GLU A 8 3.49 7.08 5.32
C GLU A 8 2.87 8.23 4.49
N PRO A 9 2.45 7.98 3.23
CA PRO A 9 2.00 9.02 2.29
C PRO A 9 0.73 9.77 2.71
N THR A 10 -0.13 9.16 3.51
CA THR A 10 -1.39 9.77 3.98
C THR A 10 -1.19 10.64 5.22
N ASN A 11 0.00 10.68 5.80
CA ASN A 11 0.25 11.41 7.03
C ASN A 11 0.15 12.93 6.82
N ASN A 12 -0.49 13.62 7.77
CA ASN A 12 -0.78 15.07 7.72
C ASN A 12 -1.73 15.51 6.59
N LEU A 13 -2.35 14.56 5.87
CA LEU A 13 -3.41 14.87 4.92
C LEU A 13 -4.77 14.89 5.62
N ASP A 14 -5.65 15.77 5.15
CA ASP A 14 -7.07 15.62 5.45
C ASP A 14 -7.66 14.49 4.60
N ILE A 15 -8.90 14.11 4.91
CA ILE A 15 -9.58 12.97 4.27
C ILE A 15 -9.69 13.19 2.74
N ALA A 16 -10.04 14.41 2.32
CA ALA A 16 -10.22 14.70 0.90
C ALA A 16 -8.90 14.63 0.12
N ALA A 17 -7.81 15.13 0.69
CA ALA A 17 -6.48 15.03 0.08
C ALA A 17 -5.97 13.58 0.04
N ALA A 18 -6.28 12.78 1.07
CA ALA A 18 -5.95 11.36 1.08
C ALA A 18 -6.69 10.60 -0.03
N GLU A 19 -8.00 10.83 -0.22
CA GLU A 19 -8.79 10.22 -1.30
C GLU A 19 -8.23 10.56 -2.69
N VAL A 20 -7.87 11.83 -2.92
CA VAL A 20 -7.25 12.26 -4.19
C VAL A 20 -5.90 11.56 -4.42
N LEU A 21 -5.12 11.36 -3.36
CA LEU A 21 -3.86 10.65 -3.45
C LEU A 21 -4.07 9.16 -3.74
N GLU A 22 -5.02 8.51 -3.08
CA GLU A 22 -5.40 7.12 -3.33
C GLU A 22 -5.77 6.90 -4.78
N ASP A 23 -6.67 7.72 -5.33
CA ASP A 23 -7.13 7.60 -6.72
C ASP A 23 -5.96 7.80 -7.70
N ALA A 24 -5.11 8.81 -7.45
CA ALA A 24 -3.94 9.07 -8.29
C ALA A 24 -2.90 7.92 -8.26
N LEU A 25 -2.73 7.25 -7.12
CA LEU A 25 -1.82 6.12 -6.97
C LEU A 25 -2.40 4.83 -7.55
N ALA A 26 -3.71 4.61 -7.44
CA ALA A 26 -4.39 3.46 -8.05
C ALA A 26 -4.32 3.49 -9.59
N ASP A 27 -4.36 4.69 -10.19
CA ASP A 27 -4.23 4.89 -11.64
C ASP A 27 -2.76 4.97 -12.12
N PHE A 28 -1.77 4.87 -11.22
CA PHE A 28 -0.38 5.01 -11.58
C PHE A 28 0.13 3.76 -12.32
N GLU A 29 0.40 3.89 -13.62
CA GLU A 29 0.89 2.78 -14.48
C GLU A 29 2.33 2.31 -14.17
N GLY A 30 3.04 2.98 -13.26
CA GLY A 30 4.39 2.58 -12.85
C GLY A 30 4.39 1.61 -11.66
N THR A 31 5.57 1.30 -11.13
CA THR A 31 5.66 0.49 -9.91
C THR A 31 5.60 1.37 -8.67
N LEU A 32 4.77 0.99 -7.70
CA LEU A 32 4.67 1.63 -6.41
C LEU A 32 5.25 0.72 -5.32
N LEU A 33 6.12 1.28 -4.47
CA LEU A 33 6.49 0.69 -3.19
C LEU A 33 6.02 1.64 -2.09
N VAL A 34 5.13 1.15 -1.25
CA VAL A 34 4.47 1.95 -0.21
C VAL A 34 4.67 1.32 1.15
N ILE A 35 4.91 2.16 2.15
CA ILE A 35 4.89 1.80 3.56
C ILE A 35 3.79 2.64 4.19
N SER A 36 2.80 2.00 4.81
CA SER A 36 1.73 2.70 5.52
C SER A 36 1.15 1.83 6.63
N HIS A 37 0.69 2.48 7.70
CA HIS A 37 -0.16 1.86 8.72
C HIS A 37 -1.66 1.92 8.39
N ASP A 38 -2.07 2.64 7.34
CA ASP A 38 -3.47 2.76 6.93
C ASP A 38 -3.90 1.55 6.08
N ARG A 39 -4.77 0.73 6.66
CA ARG A 39 -5.26 -0.50 6.04
C ARG A 39 -6.18 -0.23 4.85
N TYR A 40 -6.99 0.82 4.90
CA TYR A 40 -7.92 1.15 3.81
C TYR A 40 -7.16 1.66 2.58
N PHE A 41 -6.16 2.52 2.82
CA PHE A 41 -5.24 2.97 1.79
C PHE A 41 -4.54 1.79 1.12
N LEU A 42 -3.94 0.89 1.91
CA LEU A 42 -3.28 -0.30 1.37
C LEU A 42 -4.25 -1.19 0.60
N ASP A 43 -5.48 -1.39 1.10
CA ASP A 43 -6.48 -2.22 0.44
C ASP A 43 -6.89 -1.71 -0.95
N ARG A 44 -6.85 -0.39 -1.14
CA ARG A 44 -7.23 0.28 -2.40
C ARG A 44 -6.09 0.40 -3.40
N VAL A 45 -4.86 0.60 -2.92
CA VAL A 45 -3.74 1.05 -3.76
C VAL A 45 -2.77 -0.08 -4.11
N VAL A 46 -2.67 -1.13 -3.28
CA VAL A 46 -1.70 -2.21 -3.50
C VAL A 46 -2.36 -3.50 -3.97
N ASP A 47 -1.65 -4.24 -4.82
CA ASP A 47 -2.02 -5.56 -5.34
C ASP A 47 -1.14 -6.69 -4.81
N ARG A 48 -0.17 -6.34 -3.96
CA ARG A 48 0.79 -7.23 -3.33
C ARG A 48 1.29 -6.65 -2.01
N ILE A 49 1.47 -7.52 -1.01
CA ILE A 49 2.13 -7.20 0.26
C ILE A 49 3.40 -8.00 0.43
N VAL A 50 4.44 -7.32 0.92
CA VAL A 50 5.68 -7.96 1.37
C VAL A 50 5.80 -7.72 2.87
N GLU A 51 5.68 -8.77 3.66
CA GLU A 51 5.88 -8.72 5.11
C GLU A 51 7.36 -8.93 5.44
N LEU A 52 7.92 -8.04 6.27
CA LEU A 52 9.23 -8.25 6.90
C LEU A 52 9.01 -8.69 8.35
N ASP A 53 9.29 -9.96 8.64
CA ASP A 53 9.26 -10.50 10.00
C ASP A 53 10.58 -11.21 10.33
N ASN A 54 11.19 -10.84 11.47
CA ASN A 54 12.45 -11.42 11.94
C ASN A 54 13.57 -11.52 10.87
N GLY A 55 13.67 -10.53 9.97
CA GLY A 55 14.65 -10.50 8.89
C GLY A 55 14.29 -11.36 7.66
N THR A 56 13.11 -11.97 7.66
CA THR A 56 12.57 -12.75 6.54
C THR A 56 11.52 -11.94 5.80
N LEU A 57 11.61 -11.91 4.47
CA LEU A 57 10.58 -11.33 3.62
C LEU A 57 9.63 -12.42 3.13
N THR A 58 8.34 -12.25 3.37
CA THR A 58 7.28 -13.15 2.88
C THR A 58 6.35 -12.36 1.97
N GLU A 59 6.10 -12.86 0.76
CA GLU A 59 5.25 -12.22 -0.24
C GLU A 59 3.83 -12.80 -0.19
N PHE A 60 2.84 -11.91 -0.28
CA PHE A 60 1.42 -12.22 -0.37
C PHE A 60 0.85 -11.48 -1.58
N ILE A 61 0.21 -12.22 -2.49
CA ILE A 61 -0.47 -11.64 -3.66
C ILE A 61 -1.88 -11.24 -3.25
N GLY A 62 -2.30 -10.05 -3.67
CA GLY A 62 -3.55 -9.43 -3.26
C GLY A 62 -3.32 -8.22 -2.36
N ASN A 63 -4.43 -7.61 -1.97
CA ASN A 63 -4.43 -6.40 -1.18
C ASN A 63 -4.28 -6.68 0.33
N PHE A 64 -4.52 -5.68 1.18
CA PHE A 64 -4.40 -5.85 2.62
C PHE A 64 -5.38 -6.88 3.20
N SER A 65 -6.62 -6.90 2.71
CA SER A 65 -7.63 -7.87 3.14
C SER A 65 -7.25 -9.30 2.78
N ASP A 66 -6.70 -9.53 1.58
CA ASP A 66 -6.20 -10.84 1.14
C ASP A 66 -5.04 -11.33 2.03
N TYR A 67 -4.08 -10.44 2.30
CA TYR A 67 -2.99 -10.71 3.24
C TYR A 67 -3.50 -11.10 4.64
N GLN A 68 -4.46 -10.33 5.18
CA GLN A 68 -5.02 -10.60 6.50
C GLN A 68 -5.74 -11.95 6.54
N ALA A 69 -6.43 -12.34 5.46
CA ALA A 69 -7.08 -13.65 5.35
C ALA A 69 -6.06 -14.79 5.27
N ALA A 70 -4.96 -14.62 4.52
CA ALA A 70 -3.90 -15.62 4.39
C ALA A 70 -3.09 -15.84 5.69
N LYS A 71 -3.08 -14.87 6.59
CA LYS A 71 -2.38 -14.93 7.89
C LYS A 71 -3.16 -15.60 9.03
N GLN A 72 -4.48 -15.78 8.89
CA GLN A 72 -5.32 -16.46 9.89
C GLN A 72 -5.16 -17.98 9.84
#